data_AF-A0A0J9SXB4-F1
#
_entry.id   AF-A0A0J9SXB4-F1
#
_cell.length_a   1.000
_cell.length_b   1.000
_cell.length_c   1.000
_cell.angle_alpha   90.00
_cell.angle_beta   90.00
_cell.angle_gamma   90.00
#
_symmetry.space_group_name_H-M   'P 1'
#
loop_
_entity.id
_entity.type
_entity.pdbx_description
1 polymer ?
#
loop_
_entity_poly.entity_id
_entity_poly.type
_entity_poly.pdbx_seq_one_letter_code
_entity_poly.pdbx_strand_id
1 'polypeptide(L)'
;QKSDLLKFYKHLDDYKVPDRSPEVCRDQSNQMILKICPDLRNILQKWTNVWIGYNIPTSGICQHLIYWLYGKAMECESDYYCFNWIYSMFYEFFVKASCYKYEMFDSQEIFSRVFNADTIKNKKDLYDFLNHYSYIKELLKNPTKDKTQYCTYIKYMFDIYQNMKEERRSKLTKVYNNEIAHFEKTIKDD
;
A
#
# COMPACT_ATOMS: atom_id res chain seq x y z
N GLN A 1 -0.52 -5.20 -20.57
CA GLN A 1 0.72 -5.36 -19.79
C GLN A 1 0.34 -5.36 -18.31
N LYS A 2 0.73 -6.36 -17.50
CA LYS A 2 0.42 -6.33 -16.05
C LYS A 2 1.16 -5.15 -15.42
N SER A 3 0.45 -4.36 -14.61
CA SER A 3 1.05 -3.23 -13.88
C SER A 3 2.22 -3.71 -13.03
N ASP A 4 3.32 -2.94 -13.05
CA ASP A 4 4.53 -3.28 -12.29
C ASP A 4 4.27 -3.28 -10.78
N LEU A 5 3.29 -2.51 -10.31
CA LEU A 5 2.77 -2.57 -8.94
C LEU A 5 2.22 -3.96 -8.59
N LEU A 6 1.35 -4.53 -9.44
CA LEU A 6 0.76 -5.84 -9.19
C LEU A 6 1.82 -6.95 -9.16
N LYS A 7 2.82 -6.86 -10.06
CA LYS A 7 3.94 -7.79 -10.07
C LYS A 7 4.76 -7.67 -8.78
N PHE A 8 5.00 -6.44 -8.32
CA PHE A 8 5.74 -6.17 -7.09
C PHE A 8 5.02 -6.74 -5.87
N TYR A 9 3.71 -6.48 -5.71
CA TYR A 9 2.91 -7.05 -4.61
C TYR A 9 2.92 -8.56 -4.63
N LYS A 10 2.66 -9.14 -5.80
CA LYS A 10 2.70 -10.60 -5.96
C LYS A 10 4.06 -11.17 -5.54
N HIS A 11 5.15 -10.53 -5.94
CA HIS A 11 6.48 -10.99 -5.57
C HIS A 11 6.69 -10.97 -4.05
N LEU A 12 6.21 -9.94 -3.34
CA LEU A 12 6.25 -9.90 -1.88
C LEU A 12 5.37 -10.98 -1.24
N ASP A 13 4.15 -11.20 -1.75
CA ASP A 13 3.22 -12.19 -1.21
C ASP A 13 3.63 -13.65 -1.50
N ASP A 14 4.38 -13.87 -2.59
CA ASP A 14 4.90 -15.18 -2.99
C ASP A 14 6.15 -15.60 -2.19
N TYR A 15 6.73 -14.71 -1.37
CA TYR A 15 7.79 -15.04 -0.41
C TYR A 15 7.26 -15.86 0.78
N LYS A 16 6.62 -17.00 0.49
CA LYS A 16 6.23 -18.00 1.49
C LYS A 16 7.34 -19.03 1.60
N VAL A 17 7.95 -19.11 2.78
CA VAL A 17 8.97 -20.13 3.05
C VAL A 17 8.40 -21.13 4.04
N PRO A 18 8.33 -22.43 3.68
CA PRO A 18 8.14 -23.48 4.65
C PRO A 18 9.49 -23.70 5.35
N ASP A 19 9.59 -23.36 6.64
CA ASP A 19 9.96 -24.37 7.65
C ASP A 19 10.32 -23.82 9.03
N ARG A 20 10.65 -22.54 9.20
CA ARG A 20 10.90 -22.01 10.55
C ARG A 20 10.38 -20.60 10.70
N SER A 21 9.34 -20.45 11.51
CA SER A 21 8.96 -19.15 12.06
C SER A 21 10.18 -18.56 12.78
N PRO A 22 10.61 -17.32 12.40
CA PRO A 22 11.70 -16.63 13.07
C PRO A 22 11.48 -16.60 14.58
N GLU A 23 12.53 -16.77 15.38
CA GLU A 23 12.42 -16.82 16.84
C GLU A 23 11.70 -15.60 17.41
N VAL A 24 11.94 -14.41 16.84
CA VAL A 24 11.26 -13.14 17.18
C VAL A 24 9.73 -13.18 17.03
N CYS A 25 9.19 -14.08 16.21
CA CYS A 25 7.75 -14.26 16.05
C CYS A 25 7.15 -15.22 17.10
N ARG A 26 7.96 -16.07 17.74
CA ARG A 26 7.47 -17.08 18.69
C ARG A 26 7.05 -16.47 20.03
N ASP A 27 7.64 -15.33 20.38
CA ASP A 27 7.34 -14.60 21.61
C ASP A 27 6.08 -13.70 21.50
N GLN A 28 5.42 -13.71 20.35
CA GLN A 28 4.21 -12.90 20.11
C GLN A 28 2.99 -13.58 20.75
N SER A 29 2.31 -12.89 21.66
CA SER A 29 1.08 -13.39 22.29
C SER A 29 -0.18 -13.09 21.47
N ASN A 30 -0.10 -12.13 20.55
CA ASN A 30 -1.22 -11.71 19.70
C ASN A 30 -1.36 -12.65 18.48
N GLN A 31 -2.53 -13.26 18.31
CA GLN A 31 -2.80 -14.24 17.26
C GLN A 31 -2.73 -13.66 15.84
N MET A 32 -3.05 -12.37 15.65
CA MET A 32 -2.94 -11.72 14.34
C MET A 32 -1.47 -11.49 13.98
N ILE A 33 -0.67 -11.03 14.95
CA ILE A 33 0.79 -10.88 14.77
C ILE A 33 1.41 -12.26 14.48
N LEU A 34 1.04 -13.32 15.20
CA LEU A 34 1.55 -14.67 14.96
C LEU A 34 1.33 -15.16 13.52
N LYS A 35 0.21 -14.78 12.91
CA LYS A 35 -0.10 -15.14 11.51
C LYS A 35 0.77 -14.37 10.51
N ILE A 36 0.97 -13.06 10.73
CA ILE A 36 1.60 -12.16 9.74
C ILE A 36 3.13 -12.10 9.93
N CYS A 37 3.61 -12.28 11.16
CA CYS A 37 5.02 -12.08 11.52
C CYS A 37 6.01 -12.92 10.72
N PRO A 38 5.80 -14.23 10.52
CA PRO A 38 6.75 -15.06 9.78
C PRO A 38 6.99 -14.54 8.37
N ASP A 39 5.93 -14.17 7.66
CA ASP A 39 6.00 -13.67 6.29
C ASP A 39 6.79 -12.35 6.22
N LEU A 40 6.45 -11.37 7.04
CA LEU A 40 7.14 -10.07 7.04
C LEU A 40 8.61 -10.18 7.42
N ARG A 41 8.94 -10.98 8.44
CA ARG A 41 10.32 -11.17 8.89
C ARG A 41 11.16 -11.90 7.83
N ASN A 42 10.59 -12.89 7.15
CA ASN A 42 11.27 -13.60 6.07
C ASN A 42 11.57 -12.68 4.88
N ILE A 43 10.60 -11.85 4.46
CA ILE A 43 10.79 -10.86 3.40
C ILE A 43 11.93 -9.90 3.79
N LEU A 44 11.91 -9.39 5.02
CA LEU A 44 12.93 -8.46 5.52
C LEU A 44 14.33 -9.09 5.56
N GLN A 45 14.46 -10.35 5.99
CA GLN A 45 15.74 -11.07 6.03
C GLN A 45 16.31 -11.27 4.62
N LYS A 46 15.46 -11.66 3.67
CA LYS A 46 15.84 -11.93 2.27
C LYS A 46 15.79 -10.71 1.37
N TRP A 47 15.65 -9.52 1.97
CA TRP A 47 15.58 -8.27 1.23
C TRP A 47 16.93 -7.96 0.59
N THR A 48 17.17 -8.50 -0.59
CA THR A 48 18.32 -8.24 -1.45
C THR A 48 17.82 -7.78 -2.80
N ASN A 49 17.88 -6.47 -3.06
CA ASN A 49 17.66 -5.93 -4.40
C ASN A 49 16.38 -6.44 -5.08
N VAL A 50 15.34 -6.69 -4.29
CA VAL A 50 14.03 -7.24 -4.67
C VAL A 50 13.42 -6.46 -5.86
N TRP A 51 13.87 -5.23 -6.07
CA TRP A 51 13.41 -4.31 -7.10
C TRP A 51 14.29 -4.22 -8.36
N ILE A 52 15.48 -4.84 -8.44
CA ILE A 52 16.39 -4.71 -9.60
C ILE A 52 15.76 -5.15 -10.93
N GLY A 53 14.73 -6.01 -10.89
CA GLY A 53 13.99 -6.47 -12.07
C GLY A 53 12.82 -5.58 -12.52
N TYR A 54 12.53 -4.49 -11.82
CA TYR A 54 11.35 -3.66 -12.10
C TYR A 54 11.76 -2.33 -12.73
N ASN A 55 11.03 -1.89 -13.76
CA ASN A 55 11.22 -0.58 -14.37
C ASN A 55 10.52 0.53 -13.56
N ILE A 56 10.69 0.52 -12.25
CA ILE A 56 10.10 1.49 -11.31
C ILE A 56 11.25 2.31 -10.72
N PRO A 57 11.19 3.65 -10.74
CA PRO A 57 12.15 4.48 -10.01
C PRO A 57 12.18 4.10 -8.51
N THR A 58 13.33 4.16 -7.86
CA THR A 58 13.45 3.72 -6.45
C THR A 58 12.51 4.46 -5.49
N SER A 59 12.20 5.74 -5.74
CA SER A 59 11.17 6.49 -5.00
C SER A 59 9.79 5.86 -5.13
N GLY A 60 9.45 5.33 -6.31
CA GLY A 60 8.22 4.57 -6.55
C GLY A 60 8.22 3.26 -5.76
N ILE A 61 9.31 2.50 -5.72
CA ILE A 61 9.40 1.23 -4.96
C ILE A 61 9.07 1.45 -3.47
N CYS A 62 9.63 2.50 -2.88
CA CYS A 62 9.37 2.84 -1.49
C CYS A 62 7.90 3.18 -1.24
N GLN A 63 7.26 3.91 -2.16
CA GLN A 63 5.84 4.22 -2.05
C GLN A 63 5.01 2.94 -2.15
N HIS A 64 5.23 2.11 -3.17
CA HIS A 64 4.52 0.86 -3.33
C HIS A 64 4.67 -0.04 -2.09
N LEU A 65 5.86 -0.10 -1.49
CA LEU A 65 6.12 -0.87 -0.27
C LEU A 65 5.26 -0.40 0.90
N ILE A 66 5.12 0.91 1.12
CA ILE A 66 4.25 1.46 2.17
C ILE A 66 2.79 1.05 1.94
N TYR A 67 2.27 1.21 0.72
CA TYR A 67 0.87 0.86 0.44
C TYR A 67 0.63 -0.67 0.44
N TRP A 68 1.67 -1.47 0.21
CA TRP A 68 1.61 -2.92 0.45
C TRP A 68 1.50 -3.21 1.94
N LEU A 69 2.33 -2.55 2.76
CA LEU A 69 2.30 -2.70 4.22
C LEU A 69 1.00 -2.20 4.84
N TYR A 70 0.35 -1.18 4.26
CA TYR A 70 -1.03 -0.82 4.62
C TYR A 70 -2.00 -1.98 4.40
N GLY A 71 -1.82 -2.76 3.34
CA GLY A 71 -2.55 -4.00 3.10
C GLY A 71 -2.39 -4.99 4.25
N LYS A 72 -1.15 -5.20 4.70
CA LYS A 72 -0.84 -6.06 5.84
C LYS A 72 -1.38 -5.52 7.16
N ALA A 73 -1.41 -4.20 7.33
CA ALA A 73 -2.02 -3.56 8.49
C ALA A 73 -3.54 -3.81 8.57
N MET A 74 -4.23 -3.92 7.44
CA MET A 74 -5.67 -4.25 7.43
C MET A 74 -5.97 -5.67 7.94
N GLU A 75 -5.01 -6.60 7.86
CA GLU A 75 -5.14 -7.96 8.43
C GLU A 75 -5.17 -7.95 9.97
N CYS A 76 -4.90 -6.81 10.62
CA CYS A 76 -5.01 -6.63 12.07
C CYS A 76 -6.45 -6.37 12.55
N GLU A 77 -7.47 -6.28 11.68
CA GLU A 77 -8.90 -6.11 12.07
C GLU A 77 -9.14 -5.05 13.17
N SER A 78 -8.41 -3.92 13.11
CA SER A 78 -8.46 -2.86 14.13
C SER A 78 -7.84 -3.14 15.50
N ASP A 79 -7.14 -4.26 15.68
CA ASP A 79 -6.34 -4.53 16.87
C ASP A 79 -5.16 -3.55 17.01
N TYR A 80 -5.17 -2.77 18.08
CA TYR A 80 -4.19 -1.72 18.33
C TYR A 80 -2.75 -2.27 18.47
N TYR A 81 -2.58 -3.42 19.13
CA TYR A 81 -1.26 -4.00 19.34
C TYR A 81 -0.66 -4.50 18.02
N CYS A 82 -1.47 -5.20 17.21
CA CYS A 82 -1.11 -5.64 15.87
C CYS A 82 -0.78 -4.45 14.97
N PHE A 83 -1.60 -3.39 14.97
CA PHE A 83 -1.29 -2.18 14.20
C PHE A 83 0.04 -1.56 14.59
N ASN A 84 0.31 -1.37 15.89
CA ASN A 84 1.59 -0.82 16.34
C ASN A 84 2.76 -1.70 15.94
N TRP A 85 2.60 -3.02 16.02
CA TRP A 85 3.62 -3.96 15.61
C TRP A 85 3.89 -3.86 14.09
N ILE A 86 2.85 -3.80 13.26
CA ILE A 86 3.00 -3.58 11.82
C ILE A 86 3.68 -2.23 11.53
N TYR A 87 3.28 -1.15 12.20
CA TYR A 87 3.94 0.15 12.05
C TYR A 87 5.42 0.13 12.47
N SER A 88 5.81 -0.71 13.45
CA SER A 88 7.23 -0.91 13.77
C SER A 88 7.97 -1.58 12.61
N MET A 89 7.33 -2.53 11.91
CA MET A 89 7.89 -3.16 10.71
C MET A 89 8.07 -2.17 9.56
N PHE A 90 7.19 -1.16 9.40
CA PHE A 90 7.34 -0.15 8.35
C PHE A 90 8.72 0.50 8.39
N TYR A 91 9.19 0.86 9.59
CA TYR A 91 10.51 1.46 9.76
C TYR A 91 11.64 0.50 9.38
N GLU A 92 11.55 -0.78 9.79
CA GLU A 92 12.54 -1.79 9.43
C GLU A 92 12.63 -1.97 7.91
N PHE A 93 11.48 -2.08 7.24
CA PHE A 93 11.38 -2.16 5.78
C PHE A 93 11.96 -0.91 5.11
N PHE A 94 11.63 0.27 5.63
CA PHE A 94 12.11 1.54 5.08
C PHE A 94 13.64 1.65 5.12
N VAL A 95 14.26 1.28 6.24
CA VAL A 95 15.72 1.25 6.38
C VAL A 95 16.32 0.20 5.44
N LYS A 96 15.78 -1.02 5.44
CA LYS A 96 16.29 -2.13 4.63
C LYS A 96 16.20 -1.84 3.12
N ALA A 97 15.14 -1.16 2.69
CA ALA A 97 14.93 -0.71 1.32
C ALA A 97 15.68 0.57 0.95
N SER A 98 16.48 1.14 1.87
CA SER A 98 17.17 2.41 1.67
C SER A 98 16.25 3.57 1.25
N CYS A 99 15.00 3.52 1.68
CA CYS A 99 13.98 4.48 1.25
C CYS A 99 14.21 5.89 1.80
N TYR A 100 14.97 6.00 2.90
CA TYR A 100 15.42 7.27 3.47
C TYR A 100 16.30 8.11 2.53
N LYS A 101 16.83 7.52 1.44
CA LYS A 101 17.66 8.23 0.45
C LYS A 101 16.87 8.97 -0.61
N TYR A 102 15.54 8.82 -0.63
CA TYR A 102 14.70 9.33 -1.69
C TYR A 102 13.68 10.32 -1.15
N GLU A 103 13.46 11.40 -1.90
CA GLU A 103 12.31 12.26 -1.70
C GLU A 103 11.05 11.45 -2.06
N MET A 104 10.35 11.02 -1.03
CA MET A 104 9.00 10.48 -1.16
C MET A 104 8.00 11.64 -1.02
N PHE A 105 6.71 11.36 -1.23
CA PHE A 105 5.69 12.22 -0.66
C PHE A 105 5.99 12.45 0.82
N ASP A 106 5.57 13.60 1.38
CA ASP A 106 5.94 14.08 2.72
C ASP A 106 6.14 12.90 3.70
N SER A 107 7.41 12.54 3.91
CA SER A 107 7.76 11.29 4.59
C SER A 107 7.22 11.26 6.02
N GLN A 108 7.03 12.43 6.64
CA GLN A 108 6.38 12.55 7.94
C GLN A 108 4.90 12.16 7.88
N GLU A 109 4.21 12.46 6.77
CA GLU A 109 2.82 12.07 6.54
C GLU A 109 2.71 10.56 6.25
N ILE A 110 3.65 10.00 5.50
CA ILE A 110 3.73 8.55 5.23
C ILE A 110 3.92 7.75 6.52
N PHE A 111 4.80 8.21 7.42
CA PHE A 111 5.05 7.57 8.70
C PHE A 111 4.12 8.02 9.82
N SER A 112 3.21 8.95 9.54
CA SER A 112 2.19 9.33 10.52
C SER A 112 1.37 8.08 10.83
N ARG A 113 1.31 7.72 12.12
CA ARG A 113 0.60 6.51 12.55
C ARG A 113 -0.89 6.76 12.36
N VAL A 114 -1.46 6.15 11.32
CA VAL A 114 -2.89 6.11 11.08
C VAL A 114 -3.40 4.80 11.68
N PHE A 115 -4.19 4.88 12.75
CA PHE A 115 -4.78 3.70 13.39
C PHE A 115 -6.22 3.41 12.92
N ASN A 116 -6.82 4.35 12.18
CA ASN A 116 -8.15 4.16 11.63
C ASN A 116 -8.09 3.26 10.39
N ALA A 117 -8.73 2.09 10.47
CA ALA A 117 -8.71 1.09 9.41
C ALA A 117 -9.31 1.61 8.10
N ASP A 118 -10.40 2.38 8.15
CA ASP A 118 -11.02 2.97 6.95
C ASP A 118 -10.07 3.97 6.27
N THR A 119 -9.32 4.76 7.05
CA THR A 119 -8.29 5.66 6.51
C THR A 119 -7.19 4.89 5.80
N ILE A 120 -6.66 3.82 6.40
CA ILE A 120 -5.63 2.96 5.78
C ILE A 120 -6.16 2.33 4.49
N LYS A 121 -7.39 1.80 4.54
CA LYS A 121 -8.05 1.19 3.39
C LYS A 121 -8.22 2.19 2.25
N ASN A 122 -8.82 3.35 2.53
CA ASN A 122 -9.05 4.39 1.54
C ASN A 122 -7.74 4.85 0.89
N LYS A 123 -6.67 5.03 1.68
CA LYS A 123 -5.33 5.35 1.17
C LYS A 123 -4.84 4.32 0.17
N LYS A 124 -4.89 3.05 0.55
CA LYS A 124 -4.45 1.94 -0.29
C LYS A 124 -5.30 1.80 -1.55
N ASP A 125 -6.62 1.76 -1.41
CA ASP A 125 -7.55 1.56 -2.51
C ASP A 125 -7.39 2.65 -3.58
N LEU A 126 -7.26 3.92 -3.17
CA LEU A 126 -7.07 5.02 -4.10
C LEU A 126 -5.70 4.96 -4.78
N TYR A 127 -4.64 4.64 -4.03
CA TYR A 127 -3.29 4.51 -4.60
C TYR A 127 -3.19 3.36 -5.62
N ASP A 128 -3.73 2.19 -5.29
CA ASP A 128 -3.74 1.02 -6.17
C ASP A 128 -4.58 1.29 -7.42
N PHE A 129 -5.72 1.96 -7.28
CA PHE A 129 -6.54 2.41 -8.40
C PHE A 129 -5.77 3.31 -9.37
N LEU A 130 -5.09 4.34 -8.86
CA LEU A 130 -4.36 5.30 -9.70
C LEU A 130 -3.21 4.65 -10.47
N ASN A 131 -2.51 3.69 -9.85
CA ASN A 131 -1.46 2.89 -10.50
C ASN A 131 -1.99 1.88 -11.53
N HIS A 132 -3.31 1.70 -11.62
CA HIS A 132 -3.99 0.85 -12.59
C HIS A 132 -4.91 1.63 -13.54
N TYR A 133 -5.06 2.93 -13.34
CA TYR A 133 -6.08 3.73 -14.02
C TYR A 133 -5.92 3.74 -15.55
N SER A 134 -4.69 3.91 -16.05
CA SER A 134 -4.42 3.87 -17.50
C SER A 134 -4.82 2.53 -18.12
N TYR A 135 -4.53 1.42 -17.44
CA TYR A 135 -4.93 0.09 -17.89
C TYR A 135 -6.46 -0.10 -17.85
N ILE A 136 -7.13 0.37 -16.79
CA ILE A 136 -8.60 0.34 -16.69
C ILE A 136 -9.23 1.15 -17.83
N LYS A 137 -8.68 2.32 -18.16
CA LYS A 137 -9.13 3.17 -19.27
C LYS A 137 -9.02 2.46 -20.62
N GLU A 138 -7.92 1.75 -20.88
CA GLU A 138 -7.77 0.94 -22.09
C GLU A 138 -8.80 -0.20 -22.17
N LEU A 139 -9.10 -0.86 -21.05
CA LEU A 139 -10.12 -1.91 -21.00
C LEU A 139 -11.52 -1.38 -21.33
N LEU A 140 -11.83 -0.14 -20.94
CA LEU A 140 -13.13 0.51 -21.23
C LEU A 140 -13.33 0.86 -22.70
N LYS A 141 -12.27 0.98 -23.50
CA LYS A 141 -12.36 1.25 -24.94
C LYS A 141 -12.88 0.04 -25.73
N ASN A 142 -12.70 -1.17 -25.19
CA ASN A 142 -13.16 -2.38 -25.84
C ASN A 142 -14.64 -2.66 -25.47
N PRO A 143 -15.47 -3.13 -26.42
CA PRO A 143 -16.83 -3.57 -26.15
C PRO A 143 -16.82 -4.87 -25.35
N THR A 144 -16.63 -4.77 -24.03
CA THR A 144 -16.61 -5.89 -23.09
C THR A 144 -17.96 -5.99 -22.36
N LYS A 145 -18.33 -7.20 -21.94
CA LYS A 145 -19.55 -7.45 -21.15
C LYS A 145 -19.48 -6.85 -19.74
N ASP A 146 -18.28 -6.50 -19.28
CA ASP A 146 -18.02 -6.06 -17.90
C ASP A 146 -17.91 -4.53 -17.75
N LYS A 147 -18.25 -3.77 -18.79
CA LYS A 147 -18.18 -2.30 -18.79
C LYS A 147 -18.91 -1.67 -17.59
N THR A 148 -20.07 -2.20 -17.21
CA THR A 148 -20.83 -1.74 -16.05
C THR A 148 -20.05 -1.91 -14.75
N GLN A 149 -19.36 -3.05 -14.57
CA GLN A 149 -18.57 -3.31 -13.36
C GLN A 149 -17.39 -2.35 -13.26
N TYR A 150 -16.69 -2.09 -14.36
CA TYR A 150 -15.61 -1.10 -14.39
C TYR A 150 -16.09 0.32 -14.10
N CYS A 151 -17.23 0.73 -14.68
CA CYS A 151 -17.82 2.04 -14.38
C CYS A 151 -18.22 2.16 -12.89
N THR A 152 -18.82 1.12 -12.30
CA THR A 152 -19.14 1.09 -10.87
C THR A 152 -17.88 1.19 -10.01
N TYR A 153 -16.83 0.46 -10.36
CA TYR A 153 -15.55 0.52 -9.65
C TYR A 153 -14.90 1.91 -9.73
N ILE A 154 -14.85 2.52 -10.91
CA ILE A 154 -14.32 3.89 -11.06
C ILE A 154 -15.14 4.87 -10.24
N LYS A 155 -16.47 4.79 -10.29
CA LYS A 155 -17.34 5.67 -9.50
C LYS A 155 -17.02 5.55 -8.01
N TYR A 156 -16.90 4.33 -7.50
CA TYR A 156 -16.52 4.08 -6.11
C TYR A 156 -15.17 4.74 -5.74
N MET A 157 -14.17 4.68 -6.62
CA MET A 157 -12.87 5.31 -6.38
C MET A 157 -12.94 6.85 -6.39
N PHE A 158 -13.78 7.43 -7.25
CA PHE A 158 -14.04 8.87 -7.23
C PHE A 158 -14.78 9.30 -5.96
N ASP A 159 -15.72 8.48 -5.46
CA ASP A 159 -16.41 8.73 -4.19
C ASP A 159 -15.42 8.70 -3.01
N ILE A 160 -14.47 7.74 -2.98
CA ILE A 160 -13.36 7.73 -2.01
C ILE A 160 -12.57 9.04 -2.07
N TYR A 161 -12.18 9.50 -3.26
CA TYR A 161 -11.44 10.75 -3.42
C TYR A 161 -12.22 11.97 -2.90
N GLN A 162 -13.53 12.06 -3.16
CA GLN A 162 -14.35 13.16 -2.63
C GLN A 162 -14.41 13.13 -1.11
N ASN A 163 -14.64 11.95 -0.52
CA ASN A 163 -14.65 11.79 0.93
C ASN A 163 -13.31 12.23 1.54
N MET A 164 -12.18 11.84 0.95
CA MET A 164 -10.85 12.29 1.40
C MET A 164 -10.71 13.83 1.38
N LYS A 165 -11.23 14.50 0.35
CA LYS A 165 -11.20 15.97 0.25
C LYS A 165 -12.08 16.64 1.30
N GLU A 166 -13.25 16.09 1.56
CA GLU A 166 -14.14 16.59 2.60
C GLU A 166 -13.53 16.39 3.99
N GLU A 167 -12.93 15.23 4.26
CA GLU A 167 -12.22 14.95 5.51
C GLU A 167 -11.02 15.89 5.70
N ARG A 168 -10.21 16.12 4.65
CA ARG A 168 -9.10 17.07 4.70
C ARG A 168 -9.56 18.48 5.06
N ARG A 169 -10.68 18.93 4.47
CA ARG A 169 -11.25 20.26 4.74
C ARG A 169 -11.85 20.37 6.14
N SER A 170 -12.58 19.35 6.58
CA SER A 170 -13.35 19.38 7.83
C SER A 170 -12.49 19.13 9.08
N LYS A 171 -11.50 18.25 9.01
CA LYS A 171 -10.67 17.86 10.16
C LYS A 171 -9.33 18.62 10.22
N LEU A 172 -9.07 19.53 9.28
CA LEU A 172 -7.76 20.19 9.09
C LEU A 172 -6.58 19.19 9.12
N THR A 173 -6.85 17.96 8.70
CA THR A 173 -5.87 16.88 8.70
C THR A 173 -5.10 16.88 7.41
N LYS A 174 -3.81 16.54 7.49
CA LYS A 174 -2.98 16.31 6.31
C LYS A 174 -3.06 14.86 5.82
N VAL A 175 -3.78 13.97 6.50
CA VAL A 175 -3.68 12.53 6.30
C VAL A 175 -3.87 12.06 4.86
N TYR A 176 -4.60 12.77 3.99
CA TYR A 176 -4.81 12.35 2.59
C TYR A 176 -4.12 13.23 1.54
N ASN A 177 -3.17 14.11 1.91
CA ASN A 177 -2.62 15.05 0.94
C ASN A 177 -1.92 14.33 -0.20
N ASN A 178 -1.17 13.29 0.12
CA ASN A 178 -0.39 12.54 -0.85
C ASN A 178 -1.30 11.84 -1.86
N GLU A 179 -2.38 11.20 -1.40
CA GLU A 179 -3.34 10.52 -2.26
C GLU A 179 -4.16 11.50 -3.09
N ILE A 180 -4.60 12.62 -2.51
CA ILE A 180 -5.32 13.70 -3.23
C ILE A 180 -4.43 14.30 -4.33
N ALA A 181 -3.16 14.59 -4.00
CA ALA A 181 -2.21 15.15 -4.95
C ALA A 181 -1.91 14.17 -6.09
N HIS A 182 -1.73 12.88 -5.77
CA HIS A 182 -1.54 11.84 -6.77
C HIS A 182 -2.76 11.72 -7.70
N PHE A 183 -3.97 11.70 -7.14
CA PHE A 183 -5.21 11.64 -7.91
C PHE A 183 -5.33 12.84 -8.86
N GLU A 184 -5.16 14.06 -8.34
CA GLU A 184 -5.26 15.26 -9.15
C GLU A 184 -4.23 15.30 -10.27
N LYS A 185 -3.00 14.84 -10.03
CA LYS A 185 -1.99 14.74 -11.07
C LYS A 185 -2.40 13.72 -12.14
N THR A 186 -2.73 12.51 -11.73
CA THR A 186 -3.07 11.41 -12.66
C THR A 186 -4.31 11.68 -13.49
N ILE A 187 -5.31 12.38 -12.95
CA ILE A 187 -6.57 12.67 -13.66
C ILE A 187 -6.54 13.99 -14.43
N LYS A 188 -5.73 15.00 -14.03
CA LYS A 188 -5.60 16.27 -14.78
C LYS A 188 -4.68 16.15 -15.99
N ASP A 189 -3.68 15.26 -15.94
CA ASP A 189 -2.73 15.03 -17.04
C ASP A 189 -3.34 14.20 -18.20
N ASP A 190 -4.67 14.02 -18.22
CA ASP A 190 -5.39 12.95 -18.92
C ASP A 190 -6.63 13.47 -19.68
#